data_AF-A0A9W9J3F2-F1
#
_entry.id   AF-A0A9W9J3F2-F1
#
_cell.length_a   1.000
_cell.length_b   1.000
_cell.length_c   1.000
_cell.angle_alpha   90.00
_cell.angle_beta   90.00
_cell.angle_gamma   90.00
#
_symmetry.space_group_name_H-M   'P 1'
#
loop_
_entity.id
_entity.type
_entity.pdbx_description
1 polymer ?
#
loop_
_entity_poly.entity_id
_entity_poly.type
_entity_poly.pdbx_seq_one_letter_code
_entity_poly.pdbx_strand_id
1 'polypeptide(L)'
;MANAPEGSAEYFVAKQVPEMSLRSRYLTTLNSSILPLYQGPSVILRVQPSNKEYIISKGLLCAESPVFSKMFNGEFLESKQQTATLEETEDDVSVRSLEALFQWLYHRTVSFGIEDPREHISAAMELARLADKYDIIGLETIMAQYIRNILKHNPHPQNKKSLRYVDSNTFYLTRDHIASATLLPREHPVRGVLAAASVEGFLRSKRHKFSEEVHAYPSFGVDLLLETRLVLHQVDAHFKDPISGQRLDLNSNVFEWE
;
A
#
# COMPACT_ATOMS: atom_id res chain seq x y z
N MET A 1 16.18 27.93 47.79
CA MET A 1 16.21 26.61 48.47
C MET A 1 14.81 26.03 48.42
N ALA A 2 14.75 24.73 48.10
CA ALA A 2 13.57 23.84 47.98
C ALA A 2 12.65 24.11 46.78
N ASN A 3 12.17 23.13 46.01
CA ASN A 3 12.51 21.72 45.77
C ASN A 3 11.81 21.34 44.45
N ALA A 4 12.47 20.61 43.56
CA ALA A 4 11.87 20.05 42.35
C ALA A 4 11.10 18.75 42.69
N PRO A 5 10.03 18.39 41.97
CA PRO A 5 9.58 17.01 41.92
C PRO A 5 10.20 16.29 40.72
N GLU A 6 11.09 15.36 41.03
CA GLU A 6 11.35 14.16 40.23
C GLU A 6 10.06 13.32 40.14
N GLY A 7 9.77 12.74 38.99
CA GLY A 7 8.62 11.85 38.85
C GLY A 7 8.36 11.34 37.44
N SER A 8 8.92 10.16 37.15
CA SER A 8 8.49 9.16 36.17
C SER A 8 8.51 9.54 34.67
N ALA A 9 9.68 9.34 34.08
CA ALA A 9 9.80 8.92 32.68
C ALA A 9 9.49 7.41 32.62
N GLU A 10 8.27 7.04 32.23
CA GLU A 10 7.89 5.64 32.09
C GLU A 10 6.96 5.44 30.86
N TYR A 11 7.49 4.63 29.94
CA TYR A 11 6.80 3.78 28.95
C TYR A 11 5.93 4.44 27.86
N PHE A 12 6.58 4.80 26.74
CA PHE A 12 6.00 4.58 25.41
C PHE A 12 6.79 3.49 24.69
N VAL A 13 6.48 2.23 25.01
CA VAL A 13 6.84 1.11 24.14
C VAL A 13 5.80 1.12 23.02
N ALA A 14 6.20 1.57 21.84
CA ALA A 14 5.44 1.33 20.62
C ALA A 14 5.16 -0.17 20.54
N LYS A 15 3.88 -0.55 20.62
CA LYS A 15 3.46 -1.94 20.46
C LYS A 15 3.90 -2.37 19.07
N GLN A 16 4.91 -3.22 19.04
CA GLN A 16 5.29 -4.03 17.87
C GLN A 16 4.01 -4.53 17.20
N VAL A 17 3.83 -4.13 15.94
CA VAL A 17 2.88 -4.78 15.03
C VAL A 17 3.20 -6.27 15.08
N PRO A 18 2.20 -7.18 15.21
CA PRO A 18 2.49 -8.59 15.40
C PRO A 18 3.34 -9.09 14.25
N GLU A 19 4.56 -9.54 14.57
CA GLU A 19 5.34 -10.38 13.68
C GLU A 19 4.46 -11.61 13.42
N MET A 20 3.75 -11.62 12.29
CA MET A 20 2.90 -12.76 11.92
C MET A 20 3.77 -14.00 11.99
N SER A 21 3.41 -14.92 12.89
CA SER A 21 4.07 -16.19 13.15
C SER A 21 4.05 -17.07 11.89
N LEU A 22 4.96 -16.77 10.99
CA LEU A 22 5.32 -17.53 9.81
C LEU A 22 6.68 -18.21 10.02
N ARG A 23 7.52 -17.69 10.93
CA ARG A 23 8.88 -18.19 11.25
C ARG A 23 8.96 -19.71 11.49
N SER A 24 7.94 -20.32 12.08
CA SER A 24 7.94 -21.76 12.38
C SER A 24 7.79 -22.69 11.16
N ARG A 25 7.34 -22.19 9.99
CA ARG A 25 7.15 -23.03 8.78
C ARG A 25 8.28 -22.93 7.75
N TYR A 26 9.21 -21.97 7.89
CA TYR A 26 10.19 -21.69 6.83
C TYR A 26 11.59 -22.24 7.08
N LEU A 27 11.97 -22.60 8.31
CA LEU A 27 13.29 -23.19 8.56
C LEU A 27 13.42 -24.64 8.03
N THR A 28 12.31 -25.32 7.77
CA THR A 28 12.29 -26.70 7.23
C THR A 28 12.12 -26.77 5.71
N THR A 29 11.97 -25.63 5.01
CA THR A 29 11.68 -25.60 3.57
C THR A 29 12.58 -24.63 2.81
N LEU A 30 13.89 -24.62 3.09
CA LEU A 30 14.88 -24.24 2.08
C LEU A 30 14.90 -25.34 1.00
N ASN A 31 13.83 -25.38 0.20
CA ASN A 31 13.69 -26.25 -0.96
C ASN A 31 14.89 -26.02 -1.88
N SER A 32 15.46 -27.10 -2.39
CA SER A 32 16.59 -27.10 -3.33
C SER A 32 16.35 -26.27 -4.61
N SER A 33 15.11 -25.82 -4.85
CA SER A 33 14.71 -24.97 -5.99
C SER A 33 15.04 -23.49 -5.83
N ILE A 34 15.19 -22.98 -4.60
CA ILE A 34 15.42 -21.54 -4.36
C ILE A 34 16.91 -21.22 -4.20
N LEU A 35 17.71 -22.17 -3.68
CA LEU A 35 19.15 -21.99 -3.47
C LEU A 35 19.93 -21.50 -4.72
N PRO A 36 19.66 -22.03 -5.93
CA PRO A 36 20.33 -21.57 -7.15
C PRO A 36 20.08 -20.10 -7.48
N LEU A 37 18.91 -19.56 -7.08
CA LEU A 37 18.60 -18.15 -7.28
C LEU A 37 19.44 -17.25 -6.39
N TYR A 38 19.94 -17.72 -5.24
CA TYR A 38 20.78 -16.91 -4.34
C TYR A 38 22.27 -16.99 -4.70
N GLN A 39 22.71 -18.08 -5.34
CA GLN A 39 24.11 -18.36 -5.65
C GLN A 39 24.47 -18.09 -7.13
N GLY A 40 23.53 -17.54 -7.91
CA GLY A 40 23.69 -17.23 -9.32
C GLY A 40 24.43 -15.92 -9.60
N PRO A 41 24.51 -15.50 -10.89
CA PRO A 41 25.12 -14.23 -11.27
C PRO A 41 24.39 -13.05 -10.64
N SER A 42 25.13 -11.97 -10.40
CA SER A 42 24.59 -10.71 -9.89
C SER A 42 24.51 -9.66 -11.00
N VAL A 43 23.60 -8.71 -10.83
CA VAL A 43 23.50 -7.48 -11.62
C VAL A 43 23.70 -6.27 -10.71
N ILE A 44 24.10 -5.15 -11.30
CA ILE A 44 24.27 -3.87 -10.62
C ILE A 44 23.10 -2.96 -10.97
N LEU A 45 22.35 -2.50 -9.96
CA LEU A 45 21.37 -1.44 -10.12
C LEU A 45 21.98 -0.13 -9.60
N ARG A 46 22.15 0.84 -10.50
CA ARG A 46 22.60 2.19 -10.19
C ARG A 46 21.40 3.10 -10.11
N VAL A 47 21.30 3.91 -9.08
CA VAL A 47 20.18 4.83 -8.88
C VAL A 47 20.70 6.26 -9.03
N GLN A 48 20.08 7.05 -9.92
CA GLN A 48 20.48 8.45 -10.19
C GLN A 48 19.34 9.40 -9.81
N PRO A 49 19.61 10.56 -9.18
CA PRO A 49 20.92 11.17 -8.98
C PRO A 49 21.62 10.78 -7.67
N SER A 50 21.04 9.93 -6.81
CA SER A 50 21.69 9.55 -5.53
C SER A 50 23.03 8.84 -5.68
N ASN A 51 23.32 8.32 -6.88
CA ASN A 51 24.52 7.55 -7.22
C ASN A 51 24.73 6.33 -6.31
N LYS A 52 23.65 5.78 -5.75
CA LYS A 52 23.69 4.52 -5.00
C LYS A 52 23.80 3.34 -5.96
N GLU A 53 24.63 2.37 -5.60
CA GLU A 53 24.78 1.13 -6.35
C GLU A 53 24.39 -0.07 -5.49
N TYR A 54 23.63 -0.99 -6.07
CA TYR A 54 23.22 -2.23 -5.43
C TYR A 54 23.63 -3.42 -6.27
N ILE A 55 24.29 -4.38 -5.63
CA ILE A 55 24.60 -5.68 -6.23
C ILE A 55 23.52 -6.65 -5.77
N ILE A 56 22.72 -7.14 -6.71
CA ILE A 56 21.58 -8.02 -6.44
C ILE A 56 21.65 -9.28 -7.30
N SER A 57 21.15 -10.40 -6.76
CA SER A 57 20.99 -11.62 -7.54
C SER A 57 20.11 -11.37 -8.77
N LYS A 58 20.68 -11.64 -9.94
CA LYS A 58 19.96 -11.62 -11.21
C LYS A 58 18.80 -12.61 -11.21
N GLY A 59 19.03 -13.80 -10.65
CA GLY A 59 18.05 -14.88 -10.63
C GLY A 59 16.80 -14.49 -9.86
N LEU A 60 16.97 -13.90 -8.67
CA LEU A 60 15.85 -13.41 -7.86
C LEU A 60 15.10 -12.27 -8.57
N LEU A 61 15.85 -11.28 -9.07
CA LEU A 61 15.24 -10.11 -9.70
C LEU A 61 14.46 -10.47 -10.97
N CYS A 62 15.03 -11.30 -11.85
CA CYS A 62 14.40 -11.70 -13.11
C CYS A 62 13.27 -12.71 -12.93
N ALA A 63 13.29 -13.51 -11.85
CA ALA A 63 12.19 -14.44 -11.56
C ALA A 63 10.91 -13.70 -11.16
N GLU A 64 11.05 -12.55 -10.50
CA GLU A 64 9.92 -11.79 -9.96
C GLU A 64 9.47 -10.64 -10.87
N SER A 65 10.27 -10.27 -11.88
CA SER A 65 9.98 -9.16 -12.78
C SER A 65 10.26 -9.55 -14.24
N PRO A 66 9.21 -9.66 -15.07
CA PRO A 66 9.35 -9.82 -16.52
C PRO A 66 10.12 -8.65 -17.16
N VAL A 67 10.00 -7.44 -16.61
CA VAL A 67 10.74 -6.27 -17.08
C VAL A 67 12.24 -6.45 -16.86
N PHE A 68 12.67 -6.76 -15.63
CA PHE A 68 14.09 -7.02 -15.35
C PHE A 68 14.60 -8.27 -16.08
N SER A 69 13.76 -9.29 -16.27
CA SER A 69 14.11 -10.46 -17.08
C SER A 69 14.45 -10.08 -18.52
N LYS A 70 13.60 -9.27 -19.17
CA LYS A 70 13.88 -8.75 -20.52
C LYS A 70 15.11 -7.83 -20.54
N MET A 71 15.29 -7.00 -19.51
CA MET A 71 16.43 -6.08 -19.39
C MET A 71 17.77 -6.83 -19.32
N PHE A 72 17.88 -7.84 -18.46
CA PHE A 72 19.16 -8.52 -18.21
C PHE A 72 19.40 -9.82 -18.97
N ASN A 73 18.37 -10.39 -19.61
CA ASN A 73 18.47 -11.58 -20.47
C ASN A 73 18.14 -11.33 -21.95
N GLY A 74 17.72 -10.11 -22.30
CA GLY A 74 17.41 -9.73 -23.68
C GLY A 74 18.64 -9.27 -24.46
N GLU A 75 18.41 -8.38 -25.43
CA GLU A 75 19.45 -7.88 -26.35
C GLU A 75 19.96 -6.47 -25.98
N PHE A 76 19.47 -5.91 -24.87
CA PHE A 76 19.79 -4.55 -24.43
C PHE A 76 21.22 -4.44 -23.88
N LEU A 77 21.72 -3.21 -23.73
CA LEU A 77 23.07 -2.96 -23.22
C LEU A 77 23.26 -3.52 -21.80
N GLU A 78 22.21 -3.45 -21.00
CA GLU A 78 22.10 -3.96 -19.64
C GLU A 78 22.35 -5.47 -19.58
N SER A 79 21.94 -6.23 -20.60
CA SER A 79 22.23 -7.66 -20.71
C SER A 79 23.73 -7.95 -20.95
N LYS A 80 24.46 -7.03 -21.57
CA LYS A 80 25.91 -7.20 -21.82
C LYS A 80 26.72 -6.72 -20.62
N GLN A 81 26.30 -5.61 -20.01
CA GLN A 81 26.99 -4.97 -18.89
C GLN A 81 26.59 -5.53 -17.53
N GLN A 82 25.50 -6.30 -17.45
CA GLN A 82 24.87 -6.74 -16.20
C GLN A 82 24.67 -5.57 -15.21
N THR A 83 24.39 -4.39 -15.76
CA THR A 83 24.25 -3.13 -15.03
C THR A 83 23.08 -2.37 -15.63
N ALA A 84 22.19 -1.84 -14.80
CA ALA A 84 21.13 -0.94 -15.22
C ALA A 84 21.17 0.34 -14.39
N THR A 85 20.90 1.47 -15.04
CA THR A 85 20.76 2.76 -14.37
C THR A 85 19.27 3.11 -14.28
N LEU A 86 18.78 3.27 -13.07
CA LEU A 86 17.41 3.64 -12.75
C LEU A 86 17.37 5.11 -12.35
N GLU A 87 16.53 5.87 -13.02
CA GLU A 87 16.30 7.29 -12.70
C GLU A 87 15.29 7.38 -11.55
N GLU A 88 15.70 8.06 -10.48
CA GLU A 88 14.80 8.47 -9.41
C GLU A 88 13.83 9.50 -9.94
N THR A 89 12.59 9.27 -9.56
CA THR A 89 11.46 10.12 -9.93
C THR A 89 10.59 10.22 -8.69
N GLU A 90 9.93 11.36 -8.48
CA GLU A 90 8.95 11.49 -7.39
C GLU A 90 7.84 10.43 -7.49
N ASP A 91 7.56 9.97 -8.72
CA ASP A 91 6.40 9.15 -9.01
C ASP A 91 6.61 7.63 -9.07
N ASP A 92 7.81 7.15 -9.38
CA ASP A 92 8.02 5.71 -9.61
C ASP A 92 9.13 5.11 -8.74
N VAL A 93 10.37 5.56 -8.95
CA VAL A 93 11.56 4.94 -8.38
C VAL A 93 12.13 5.84 -7.29
N SER A 94 12.23 5.29 -6.09
CA SER A 94 12.94 5.90 -4.97
C SER A 94 13.98 4.92 -4.43
N VAL A 95 15.05 5.44 -3.85
CA VAL A 95 16.01 4.62 -3.09
C VAL A 95 15.29 3.75 -2.05
N ARG A 96 14.29 4.32 -1.37
CA ARG A 96 13.49 3.64 -0.35
C ARG A 96 12.69 2.46 -0.91
N SER A 97 11.99 2.64 -2.02
CA SER A 97 11.19 1.57 -2.64
C SER A 97 12.08 0.44 -3.16
N LEU A 98 13.26 0.76 -3.69
CA LEU A 98 14.24 -0.26 -4.10
C LEU A 98 14.78 -1.06 -2.92
N GLU A 99 15.20 -0.40 -1.85
CA GLU A 99 15.65 -1.09 -0.63
C GLU A 99 14.54 -1.98 -0.04
N ALA A 100 13.28 -1.51 -0.07
CA ALA A 100 12.12 -2.29 0.36
C ALA A 100 11.84 -3.49 -0.57
N LEU A 101 11.98 -3.33 -1.89
CA LEU A 101 11.90 -4.41 -2.86
C LEU A 101 12.98 -5.47 -2.56
N PHE A 102 14.22 -5.06 -2.26
CA PHE A 102 15.29 -6.01 -1.94
C PHE A 102 14.99 -6.79 -0.67
N GLN A 103 14.46 -6.14 0.37
CA GLN A 103 14.00 -6.86 1.57
C GLN A 103 12.97 -7.92 1.20
N TRP A 104 11.99 -7.59 0.35
CA TRP A 104 10.98 -8.53 -0.11
C TRP A 104 11.56 -9.66 -0.97
N LEU A 105 12.44 -9.38 -1.92
CA LEU A 105 13.06 -10.40 -2.77
C LEU A 105 13.83 -11.45 -1.95
N TYR A 106 14.56 -11.00 -0.93
CA TYR A 106 15.41 -11.89 -0.13
C TYR A 106 14.69 -12.54 1.06
N HIS A 107 13.74 -11.86 1.69
CA HIS A 107 13.11 -12.30 2.95
C HIS A 107 11.59 -12.49 2.85
N ARG A 108 10.96 -12.08 1.75
CA ARG A 108 9.50 -12.05 1.55
C ARG A 108 8.76 -11.22 2.61
N THR A 109 9.46 -10.28 3.22
CA THR A 109 8.95 -9.34 4.21
C THR A 109 9.50 -7.95 3.94
N VAL A 110 8.71 -6.91 4.23
CA VAL A 110 9.13 -5.52 4.12
C VAL A 110 9.00 -4.85 5.48
N SER A 111 10.06 -4.16 5.90
CA SER A 111 10.07 -3.30 7.07
C SER A 111 10.73 -1.98 6.72
N PHE A 112 9.99 -0.88 6.83
CA PHE A 112 10.50 0.44 6.49
C PHE A 112 11.25 1.12 7.63
N GLY A 113 11.14 0.63 8.87
CA GLY A 113 11.79 1.27 10.03
C GLY A 113 11.26 2.68 10.32
N ILE A 114 10.01 2.96 9.94
CA ILE A 114 9.36 4.26 10.10
C ILE A 114 8.44 4.19 11.34
N GLU A 115 8.35 5.26 12.12
CA GLU A 115 7.40 5.29 13.25
C GLU A 115 6.06 5.90 12.85
N ASP A 116 6.09 6.96 12.04
CA ASP A 116 4.89 7.68 11.62
C ASP A 116 3.99 6.84 10.69
N PRO A 117 2.73 6.55 11.07
CA PRO A 117 1.81 5.79 10.23
C PRO A 117 1.53 6.45 8.88
N ARG A 118 1.58 7.78 8.79
CA ARG A 118 1.40 8.49 7.52
C ARG A 118 2.56 8.19 6.57
N GLU A 119 3.79 8.39 7.03
CA GLU A 119 4.98 8.11 6.21
C GLU A 119 5.13 6.61 5.87
N HIS A 120 4.63 5.73 6.73
CA HIS A 120 4.52 4.30 6.44
C HIS A 120 3.60 3.99 5.25
N ILE A 121 2.50 4.73 5.10
CA ILE A 121 1.58 4.59 3.96
C ILE A 121 2.27 5.11 2.70
N SER A 122 2.94 6.26 2.76
CA SER A 122 3.76 6.78 1.64
C SER A 122 4.76 5.75 1.14
N ALA A 123 5.53 5.14 2.05
CA ALA A 123 6.55 4.16 1.69
C ALA A 123 5.96 2.88 1.06
N ALA A 124 4.81 2.41 1.55
CA ALA A 124 4.10 1.27 0.96
C ALA A 124 3.55 1.59 -0.43
N MET A 125 3.07 2.83 -0.65
CA MET A 125 2.61 3.29 -1.95
C MET A 125 3.77 3.44 -2.95
N GLU A 126 4.92 3.93 -2.53
CA GLU A 126 6.13 3.95 -3.36
C GLU A 126 6.53 2.55 -3.82
N LEU A 127 6.56 1.57 -2.91
CA LEU A 127 6.86 0.19 -3.29
C LEU A 127 5.80 -0.39 -4.23
N ALA A 128 4.52 -0.06 -4.06
CA ALA A 128 3.47 -0.49 -4.97
C ALA A 128 3.65 0.09 -6.38
N ARG A 129 4.01 1.38 -6.51
CA ARG A 129 4.29 2.02 -7.81
C ARG A 129 5.53 1.42 -8.47
N LEU A 130 6.59 1.18 -7.70
CA LEU A 130 7.79 0.50 -8.19
C LEU A 130 7.46 -0.91 -8.71
N ALA A 131 6.66 -1.67 -7.95
CA ALA A 131 6.23 -3.01 -8.33
C ALA A 131 5.43 -2.98 -9.64
N ASP A 132 4.50 -2.04 -9.80
CA ASP A 132 3.73 -1.86 -11.02
C ASP A 132 4.63 -1.53 -12.23
N LYS A 133 5.55 -0.56 -12.07
CA LYS A 133 6.50 -0.15 -13.12
C LYS A 133 7.35 -1.30 -13.64
N TYR A 134 7.76 -2.21 -12.76
CA TYR A 134 8.61 -3.35 -13.10
C TYR A 134 7.84 -4.67 -13.21
N ASP A 135 6.50 -4.64 -13.24
CA ASP A 135 5.64 -5.82 -13.41
C ASP A 135 5.91 -6.93 -12.36
N ILE A 136 6.03 -6.53 -11.10
CA ILE A 136 6.30 -7.43 -9.96
C ILE A 136 4.98 -7.86 -9.33
N ILE A 137 4.48 -9.00 -9.79
CA ILE A 137 3.16 -9.53 -9.44
C ILE A 137 3.10 -9.94 -7.96
N GLY A 138 2.00 -9.60 -7.31
CA GLY A 138 1.67 -9.98 -5.93
C GLY A 138 2.03 -8.92 -4.90
N LEU A 139 3.00 -8.04 -5.19
CA LEU A 139 3.36 -6.95 -4.28
C LEU A 139 2.22 -5.94 -4.12
N GLU A 140 1.39 -5.73 -5.13
CA GLU A 140 0.22 -4.84 -5.07
C GLU A 140 -0.76 -5.25 -3.96
N THR A 141 -1.04 -6.55 -3.86
CA THR A 141 -1.94 -7.11 -2.84
C THR A 141 -1.31 -7.07 -1.46
N ILE A 142 -0.01 -7.38 -1.36
CA ILE A 142 0.74 -7.34 -0.10
C ILE A 142 0.77 -5.89 0.44
N MET A 143 1.08 -4.90 -0.40
CA MET A 143 1.11 -3.49 0.00
C MET A 143 -0.27 -2.95 0.35
N ALA A 144 -1.31 -3.35 -0.38
CA ALA A 144 -2.69 -3.01 -0.03
C ALA A 144 -3.06 -3.53 1.36
N GLN A 145 -2.76 -4.81 1.65
CA GLN A 145 -3.01 -5.39 2.96
C GLN A 145 -2.16 -4.73 4.06
N TYR A 146 -0.92 -4.36 3.75
CA TYR A 146 -0.04 -3.63 4.65
C TYR A 146 -0.64 -2.27 5.04
N ILE A 147 -1.08 -1.47 4.06
CA ILE A 147 -1.77 -0.18 4.27
C ILE A 147 -3.06 -0.39 5.08
N ARG A 148 -3.86 -1.39 4.72
CA ARG A 148 -5.09 -1.73 5.46
C ARG A 148 -4.80 -2.01 6.93
N ASN A 149 -3.73 -2.74 7.23
CA ASN A 149 -3.31 -3.03 8.59
C ASN A 149 -2.86 -1.78 9.33
N ILE A 150 -2.14 -0.86 8.70
CA ILE A 150 -1.77 0.42 9.30
C ILE A 150 -3.03 1.20 9.69
N LEU A 151 -3.98 1.37 8.77
CA LEU A 151 -5.21 2.11 9.02
C LEU A 151 -6.06 1.48 10.12
N LYS A 152 -6.15 0.15 10.15
CA LYS A 152 -6.89 -0.60 11.17
C LYS A 152 -6.32 -0.41 12.59
N HIS A 153 -4.99 -0.39 12.72
CA HIS A 153 -4.32 -0.30 14.03
C HIS A 153 -4.06 1.13 14.49
N ASN A 154 -4.23 2.11 13.60
CA ASN A 154 -4.03 3.53 13.88
C ASN A 154 -5.31 4.33 13.59
N PRO A 155 -6.43 4.04 14.27
CA PRO A 155 -7.63 4.84 14.10
C PRO A 155 -7.42 6.26 14.66
N HIS A 156 -8.37 7.16 14.40
CA HIS A 156 -8.33 8.52 14.95
C HIS A 156 -8.03 8.51 16.48
N PRO A 157 -7.01 9.25 16.97
CA PRO A 157 -6.53 9.15 18.36
C PRO A 157 -7.59 9.43 19.44
N GLN A 158 -8.60 10.23 19.10
CA GLN A 158 -9.70 10.57 20.01
C GLN A 158 -10.86 9.57 19.97
N ASN A 159 -10.78 8.49 19.19
CA ASN A 159 -11.81 7.46 19.16
C ASN A 159 -11.98 6.82 20.54
N LYS A 160 -13.23 6.75 20.99
CA LYS A 160 -13.65 6.10 22.24
C LYS A 160 -14.63 4.98 21.92
N LYS A 161 -14.83 4.05 22.86
CA LYS A 161 -15.79 2.94 22.71
C LYS A 161 -17.20 3.40 22.29
N SER A 162 -17.64 4.57 22.75
CA SER A 162 -18.96 5.14 22.46
C SER A 162 -18.97 6.22 21.38
N LEU A 163 -17.81 6.65 20.88
CA LEU A 163 -17.71 7.77 19.94
C LEU A 163 -16.61 7.50 18.90
N ARG A 164 -17.04 7.32 17.66
CA ARG A 164 -16.17 7.10 16.51
C ARG A 164 -16.16 8.36 15.64
N TYR A 165 -14.98 8.95 15.42
CA TYR A 165 -14.83 10.14 14.61
C TYR A 165 -15.07 9.85 13.11
N VAL A 166 -15.44 10.86 12.34
CA VAL A 166 -15.76 10.69 10.90
C VAL A 166 -14.54 10.23 10.11
N ASP A 167 -13.35 10.66 10.50
CA ASP A 167 -12.06 10.33 9.91
C ASP A 167 -11.35 9.16 10.62
N SER A 168 -12.12 8.30 11.30
CA SER A 168 -11.58 7.18 12.08
C SER A 168 -10.60 6.31 11.30
N ASN A 169 -10.88 6.03 10.04
CA ASN A 169 -10.03 5.17 9.21
C ASN A 169 -9.16 5.99 8.25
N THR A 170 -9.33 7.31 8.22
CA THR A 170 -8.62 8.20 7.29
C THR A 170 -7.69 9.16 7.99
N PHE A 171 -7.62 9.21 9.33
CA PHE A 171 -6.84 10.19 10.09
C PHE A 171 -5.40 10.37 9.57
N TYR A 172 -4.70 9.26 9.32
CA TYR A 172 -3.32 9.26 8.78
C TYR A 172 -3.23 9.37 7.25
N LEU A 173 -4.35 9.34 6.54
CA LEU A 173 -4.38 9.63 5.11
C LEU A 173 -4.33 11.13 4.84
N THR A 174 -3.54 11.53 3.84
CA THR A 174 -3.41 12.90 3.36
C THR A 174 -3.97 13.04 1.95
N ARG A 175 -4.09 14.29 1.50
CA ARG A 175 -4.43 14.62 0.10
C ARG A 175 -3.42 14.01 -0.87
N ASP A 176 -2.13 14.02 -0.48
CA ASP A 176 -1.03 13.46 -1.28
C ASP A 176 -1.15 11.94 -1.44
N HIS A 177 -1.64 11.22 -0.43
CA HIS A 177 -1.94 9.79 -0.60
C HIS A 177 -3.06 9.57 -1.63
N ILE A 178 -4.09 10.42 -1.63
CA ILE A 178 -5.16 10.31 -2.64
C ILE A 178 -4.63 10.62 -4.04
N ALA A 179 -3.84 11.69 -4.16
CA ALA A 179 -3.20 12.08 -5.42
C ALA A 179 -2.25 11.00 -5.93
N SER A 180 -1.35 10.49 -5.07
CA SER A 180 -0.38 9.46 -5.42
C SER A 180 -1.03 8.15 -5.87
N ALA A 181 -2.19 7.80 -5.29
CA ALA A 181 -2.94 6.62 -5.71
C ALA A 181 -3.48 6.70 -7.15
N THR A 182 -3.62 7.91 -7.71
CA THR A 182 -4.05 8.09 -9.11
C THR A 182 -2.99 7.66 -10.13
N LEU A 183 -1.74 7.53 -9.69
CA LEU A 183 -0.62 7.04 -10.49
C LEU A 183 -0.63 5.51 -10.64
N LEU A 184 -1.40 4.81 -9.81
CA LEU A 184 -1.57 3.36 -9.90
C LEU A 184 -2.67 3.01 -10.92
N PRO A 185 -2.56 1.85 -11.60
CA PRO A 185 -3.57 1.40 -12.55
C PRO A 185 -4.98 1.36 -11.96
N ARG A 186 -5.98 1.35 -12.84
CA ARG A 186 -7.37 1.15 -12.43
C ARG A 186 -7.50 -0.21 -11.73
N GLU A 187 -8.37 -0.25 -10.72
CA GLU A 187 -8.64 -1.45 -9.93
C GLU A 187 -7.44 -1.94 -9.10
N HIS A 188 -6.34 -1.18 -9.05
CA HIS A 188 -5.18 -1.54 -8.25
C HIS A 188 -5.56 -1.66 -6.75
N PRO A 189 -5.21 -2.76 -6.05
CA PRO A 189 -5.68 -3.03 -4.67
C PRO A 189 -5.42 -1.91 -3.66
N VAL A 190 -4.30 -1.21 -3.78
CA VAL A 190 -3.97 -0.05 -2.93
C VAL A 190 -5.02 1.06 -3.05
N ARG A 191 -5.51 1.35 -4.27
CA ARG A 191 -6.56 2.34 -4.50
C ARG A 191 -7.85 1.94 -3.80
N GLY A 192 -8.24 0.67 -3.94
CA GLY A 192 -9.39 0.10 -3.25
C GLY A 192 -9.31 0.24 -1.73
N VAL A 193 -8.14 0.03 -1.13
CA VAL A 193 -7.94 0.21 0.32
C VAL A 193 -8.15 1.66 0.77
N LEU A 194 -7.62 2.64 0.03
CA LEU A 194 -7.80 4.06 0.37
C LEU A 194 -9.26 4.51 0.20
N ALA A 195 -9.91 4.04 -0.87
CA ALA A 195 -11.33 4.25 -1.09
C ALA A 195 -12.18 3.63 0.02
N ALA A 196 -11.95 2.35 0.35
CA ALA A 196 -12.65 1.63 1.41
C ALA A 196 -12.50 2.30 2.78
N ALA A 197 -11.30 2.80 3.10
CA ALA A 197 -11.06 3.56 4.32
C ALA A 197 -11.91 4.84 4.39
N SER A 198 -12.20 5.45 3.24
CA SER A 198 -12.94 6.70 3.13
C SER A 198 -14.46 6.52 3.19
N VAL A 199 -14.99 5.34 2.82
CA VAL A 199 -16.45 5.07 2.71
C VAL A 199 -17.21 5.48 3.97
N GLU A 200 -16.76 5.07 5.16
CA GLU A 200 -17.46 5.40 6.41
C GLU A 200 -17.59 6.92 6.61
N GLY A 201 -16.50 7.66 6.39
CA GLY A 201 -16.48 9.10 6.58
C GLY A 201 -17.40 9.82 5.59
N PHE A 202 -17.41 9.37 4.34
CA PHE A 202 -18.27 9.90 3.28
C PHE A 202 -19.76 9.64 3.54
N LEU A 203 -20.13 8.44 3.98
CA LEU A 203 -21.53 8.12 4.29
C LEU A 203 -22.04 8.91 5.51
N ARG A 204 -21.16 9.23 6.46
CA ARG A 204 -21.52 9.91 7.72
C ARG A 204 -21.48 11.43 7.65
N SER A 205 -20.75 12.02 6.70
CA SER A 205 -20.55 13.47 6.63
C SER A 205 -20.48 14.00 5.21
N LYS A 206 -21.31 15.01 4.92
CA LYS A 206 -21.24 15.78 3.66
C LYS A 206 -19.93 16.56 3.51
N ARG A 207 -19.23 16.82 4.62
CA ARG A 207 -17.96 17.56 4.67
C ARG A 207 -16.81 16.65 5.11
N HIS A 208 -16.76 15.43 4.59
CA HIS A 208 -15.61 14.57 4.81
C HIS A 208 -14.34 15.25 4.26
N LYS A 209 -13.20 15.03 4.92
CA LYS A 209 -11.96 15.75 4.58
C LYS A 209 -11.45 15.49 3.16
N PHE A 210 -11.93 14.41 2.52
CA PHE A 210 -11.61 14.07 1.14
C PHE A 210 -12.68 14.46 0.10
N SER A 211 -13.68 15.25 0.49
CA SER A 211 -14.75 15.66 -0.43
C SER A 211 -14.23 16.47 -1.63
N GLU A 212 -13.18 17.29 -1.45
CA GLU A 212 -12.59 18.07 -2.54
C GLU A 212 -11.81 17.18 -3.53
N GLU A 213 -11.18 16.14 -3.01
CA GLU A 213 -10.31 15.21 -3.72
C GLU A 213 -11.10 14.30 -4.65
N VAL A 214 -12.35 13.97 -4.31
CA VAL A 214 -13.27 13.27 -5.22
C VAL A 214 -13.54 14.09 -6.49
N HIS A 215 -13.54 15.43 -6.38
CA HIS A 215 -13.68 16.31 -7.54
C HIS A 215 -12.35 16.53 -8.26
N ALA A 216 -11.25 16.70 -7.52
CA ALA A 216 -9.93 16.90 -8.09
C ALA A 216 -9.39 15.65 -8.82
N TYR A 217 -9.76 14.46 -8.32
CA TYR A 217 -9.29 13.17 -8.83
C TYR A 217 -10.49 12.24 -9.12
N PRO A 218 -11.13 12.36 -10.31
CA PRO A 218 -12.31 11.57 -10.64
C PRO A 218 -12.09 10.05 -10.56
N SER A 219 -10.86 9.58 -10.81
CA SER A 219 -10.49 8.17 -10.66
C SER A 219 -10.65 7.67 -9.21
N PHE A 220 -10.28 8.49 -8.21
CA PHE A 220 -10.54 8.19 -6.81
C PHE A 220 -12.04 8.22 -6.49
N GLY A 221 -12.79 9.14 -7.11
CA GLY A 221 -14.25 9.15 -7.01
C GLY A 221 -14.90 7.84 -7.49
N VAL A 222 -14.41 7.28 -8.60
CA VAL A 222 -14.85 5.97 -9.11
C VAL A 222 -14.54 4.87 -8.10
N ASP A 223 -13.31 4.82 -7.57
CA ASP A 223 -12.92 3.81 -6.58
C ASP A 223 -13.80 3.90 -5.32
N LEU A 224 -14.08 5.11 -4.85
CA LEU A 224 -14.94 5.37 -3.70
C LEU A 224 -16.38 4.90 -3.95
N LEU A 225 -16.94 5.13 -5.14
CA LEU A 225 -18.28 4.66 -5.49
C LEU A 225 -18.35 3.14 -5.56
N LEU A 226 -17.32 2.48 -6.09
CA LEU A 226 -17.22 1.02 -6.14
C LEU A 226 -17.21 0.43 -4.72
N GLU A 227 -16.35 0.95 -3.84
CA GLU A 227 -16.26 0.50 -2.44
C GLU A 227 -17.54 0.83 -1.65
N THR A 228 -18.15 2.00 -1.90
CA THR A 228 -19.43 2.36 -1.29
C THR A 228 -20.53 1.37 -1.70
N ARG A 229 -20.60 1.01 -2.99
CA ARG A 229 -21.54 0.00 -3.49
C ARG A 229 -21.35 -1.35 -2.79
N LEU A 230 -20.11 -1.80 -2.59
CA LEU A 230 -19.82 -3.05 -1.87
C LEU A 230 -20.32 -3.04 -0.42
N VAL A 231 -20.16 -1.92 0.29
CA VAL A 231 -20.68 -1.77 1.67
C VAL A 231 -22.20 -1.71 1.68
N LEU A 232 -22.79 -0.97 0.75
CA LEU A 232 -24.24 -0.81 0.62
C LEU A 232 -24.95 -2.15 0.33
N HIS A 233 -24.34 -3.04 -0.46
CA HIS A 233 -24.88 -4.39 -0.68
C HIS A 233 -24.93 -5.28 0.57
N GLN A 234 -24.23 -4.91 1.65
CA GLN A 234 -24.20 -5.68 2.89
C GLN A 234 -25.19 -5.19 3.94
N VAL A 235 -25.90 -4.09 3.67
CA VAL A 235 -26.83 -3.48 4.63
C VAL A 235 -28.26 -3.53 4.12
N ASP A 236 -29.20 -3.89 5.00
CA ASP A 236 -30.62 -3.73 4.72
C ASP A 236 -30.99 -2.25 4.90
N ALA A 237 -31.24 -1.57 3.78
CA ALA A 237 -31.46 -0.14 3.75
C ALA A 237 -32.47 0.24 2.66
N HIS A 238 -33.12 1.38 2.86
CA HIS A 238 -34.00 1.99 1.89
C HIS A 238 -33.44 3.34 1.46
N PHE A 239 -33.69 3.72 0.21
CA PHE A 239 -33.38 5.05 -0.27
C PHE A 239 -34.60 5.67 -0.95
N LYS A 240 -34.62 6.99 -1.01
CA LYS A 240 -35.58 7.73 -1.84
C LYS A 240 -34.92 7.93 -3.20
N ASP A 241 -35.48 7.33 -4.25
CA ASP A 241 -35.03 7.54 -5.61
C ASP A 241 -35.05 9.04 -5.91
N PRO A 242 -33.90 9.65 -6.25
CA PRO A 242 -33.83 11.09 -6.51
C PRO A 242 -34.66 11.53 -7.72
N ILE A 243 -35.00 10.64 -8.66
CA ILE A 243 -35.79 10.98 -9.85
C ILE A 243 -37.28 10.82 -9.59
N SER A 244 -37.74 9.61 -9.23
CA SER A 244 -39.18 9.35 -9.03
C SER A 244 -39.70 9.82 -7.66
N GLY A 245 -38.81 10.02 -6.69
CA GLY A 245 -39.17 10.28 -5.30
C GLY A 245 -39.72 9.06 -4.55
N GLN A 246 -39.80 7.88 -5.19
CA GLN A 246 -40.28 6.66 -4.56
C GLN A 246 -39.25 6.12 -3.56
N ARG A 247 -39.73 5.45 -2.52
CA ARG A 247 -38.88 4.75 -1.57
C ARG A 247 -38.64 3.33 -2.10
N LEU A 248 -37.37 2.97 -2.31
CA LEU A 248 -36.94 1.68 -2.83
C LEU A 248 -36.01 0.99 -1.84
N ASP A 249 -36.02 -0.34 -1.85
CA ASP A 249 -35.10 -1.14 -1.05
C ASP A 249 -33.79 -1.29 -1.83
N LEU A 250 -32.68 -0.99 -1.17
CA LEU A 250 -31.36 -0.99 -1.78
C LEU A 250 -30.93 -2.38 -2.28
N ASN A 251 -31.37 -3.43 -1.58
CA ASN A 251 -31.13 -4.84 -1.92
C ASN A 251 -32.43 -5.57 -2.30
N SER A 252 -33.45 -4.84 -2.77
CA SER A 252 -34.53 -5.52 -3.49
C SER A 252 -33.89 -6.28 -4.65
N ASN A 253 -34.16 -7.58 -4.75
CA ASN A 253 -33.64 -8.44 -5.81
C ASN A 253 -33.95 -7.79 -7.16
N VAL A 254 -32.99 -7.05 -7.71
CA VAL A 254 -32.99 -6.69 -9.12
C VAL A 254 -32.58 -7.97 -9.82
N PHE A 255 -33.59 -8.79 -10.11
CA PHE A 255 -33.47 -9.93 -11.00
C PHE A 255 -32.68 -9.52 -12.24
N GLU A 256 -31.61 -10.28 -12.47
CA GLU A 256 -31.13 -10.78 -13.76
C GLU A 256 -31.63 -9.99 -14.98
N TRP A 257 -30.78 -9.11 -15.50
CA TRP A 257 -30.74 -8.88 -16.94
C TRP A 257 -29.28 -9.08 -17.39
N GLU A 258 -29.16 -9.93 -18.39
CA GLU A 258 -27.97 -10.49 -19.05
C GLU A 258 -26.82 -9.51 -19.32
#